data_AF-A0A914KHE9-F1
#
_entry.id   AF-A0A914KHE9-F1
#
_cell.length_a   1.000
_cell.length_b   1.000
_cell.length_c   1.000
_cell.angle_alpha   90.00
_cell.angle_beta   90.00
_cell.angle_gamma   90.00
#
_symmetry.space_group_name_H-M   'P 1'
#
loop_
_entity.id
_entity.type
_entity.pdbx_description
1 polymer ?
#
loop_
_entity_poly.entity_id
_entity_poly.type
_entity_poly.pdbx_seq_one_letter_code
_entity_poly.pdbx_strand_id
1 'polypeptide(L)'
;MTTEGDHFLIDGRPVPELKVVELRKELEIRSLPKSGNKKELVDRLLNFLREEQEELTKQQETPQEEGNQEEKQSPTASHSLPDMVSQYLVQQQIQLEAARRDAGKK
;
A
#
# COMPACT_ATOMS: atom_id res chain seq x y z
N MET A 1 32.17 -0.47 -4.90
CA MET A 1 31.18 0.35 -5.61
C MET A 1 29.94 -0.51 -5.81
N THR A 2 29.09 -0.58 -4.79
CA THR A 2 27.82 -1.31 -4.83
C THR A 2 26.76 -0.36 -5.40
N THR A 3 26.48 -0.47 -6.70
CA THR A 3 25.37 0.25 -7.32
C THR A 3 24.07 -0.47 -6.96
N GLU A 4 23.48 -0.12 -5.82
CA GLU A 4 22.15 -0.56 -5.36
C GLU A 4 21.02 0.18 -6.10
N GLY A 5 21.22 0.52 -7.37
CA GLY A 5 20.23 1.21 -8.19
C GLY A 5 19.36 0.19 -8.93
N ASP A 6 18.16 -0.07 -8.42
CA ASP A 6 17.05 -0.71 -9.15
C ASP A 6 17.23 -2.15 -9.64
N HIS A 7 18.12 -2.93 -9.03
CA HIS A 7 18.21 -4.36 -9.32
C HIS A 7 17.11 -5.13 -8.58
N PHE A 8 15.87 -5.04 -9.08
CA PHE A 8 14.84 -5.97 -8.67
C PHE A 8 15.27 -7.39 -9.04
N LEU A 9 15.24 -8.29 -8.05
CA LEU A 9 15.67 -9.69 -8.18
C LEU A 9 14.42 -10.57 -8.24
N ILE A 10 14.25 -11.30 -9.34
CA ILE A 10 13.23 -12.33 -9.48
C ILE A 10 13.96 -13.66 -9.61
N ASP A 11 13.59 -14.64 -8.77
CA ASP A 11 14.26 -15.95 -8.71
C ASP A 11 15.78 -15.84 -8.41
N GLY A 12 16.16 -14.81 -7.64
CA GLY A 12 17.56 -14.53 -7.31
C GLY A 12 18.41 -13.99 -8.47
N ARG A 13 17.79 -13.63 -9.60
CA ARG A 13 18.46 -12.99 -10.75
C ARG A 13 17.90 -11.59 -11.04
N PRO A 14 18.72 -10.65 -11.51
CA PRO A 14 18.24 -9.32 -11.84
C PRO A 14 17.31 -9.39 -13.07
N VAL A 15 16.20 -8.66 -13.05
CA VAL A 15 15.22 -8.57 -14.16
C VAL A 15 15.86 -8.46 -15.57
N PRO A 16 16.87 -7.61 -15.84
CA PRO A 16 17.49 -7.53 -17.18
C PRO A 16 18.21 -8.80 -17.65
N GLU A 17 18.65 -9.65 -16.73
CA GLU A 17 19.37 -10.89 -17.00
C GLU A 17 18.42 -12.08 -17.30
N LEU A 18 17.13 -11.93 -16.98
CA LEU A 18 16.12 -12.92 -17.29
C LEU A 18 15.93 -13.13 -18.80
N LYS A 19 15.55 -14.36 -19.17
CA LYS A 19 15.17 -14.69 -20.54
C LYS A 19 13.81 -14.10 -20.88
N VAL A 20 13.58 -13.81 -22.16
CA VAL A 20 12.29 -13.29 -22.65
C VAL A 20 11.11 -14.20 -22.27
N VAL A 21 11.33 -15.52 -22.23
CA VAL A 21 10.32 -16.49 -21.79
C VAL A 21 9.96 -16.28 -20.32
N GLU A 22 10.95 -16.07 -19.45
CA GLU A 22 10.75 -15.84 -18.02
C GLU A 22 10.14 -14.46 -17.76
N LEU A 23 10.63 -13.42 -18.45
CA LEU A 23 10.03 -12.08 -18.41
C LEU A 23 8.55 -12.11 -18.77
N ARG A 24 8.17 -12.84 -19.83
CA ARG A 24 6.77 -12.99 -20.23
C ARG A 24 5.95 -13.77 -19.21
N LYS A 25 6.52 -14.80 -18.59
CA LYS A 25 5.86 -15.58 -17.54
C LYS A 25 5.59 -14.70 -16.32
N GLU A 26 6.57 -13.94 -15.87
CA GLU A 26 6.40 -12.98 -14.77
C GLU A 26 5.37 -11.90 -15.09
N LEU A 27 5.40 -11.35 -16.31
CA LEU A 27 4.39 -10.41 -16.77
C LEU A 27 2.99 -11.07 -16.84
N GLU A 28 2.87 -12.32 -17.28
CA GLU A 28 1.59 -13.04 -17.35
C GLU A 28 1.01 -13.33 -15.97
N ILE A 29 1.84 -13.77 -15.02
CA ILE A 29 1.44 -13.98 -13.62
C ILE A 29 0.92 -12.67 -13.01
N ARG A 30 1.54 -11.55 -13.37
CA ARG A 30 1.17 -10.19 -12.93
C ARG A 30 0.08 -9.54 -13.80
N SER A 31 -0.50 -10.28 -14.76
CA SER A 31 -1.50 -9.77 -15.72
C SER A 31 -1.06 -8.52 -16.51
N LEU A 32 0.24 -8.35 -16.73
CA LEU A 32 0.83 -7.29 -17.53
C LEU A 32 0.93 -7.70 -19.01
N PRO A 33 0.93 -6.71 -19.93
CA PRO A 33 1.05 -7.00 -21.35
C PRO A 33 2.40 -7.66 -21.68
N LYS A 34 2.33 -8.81 -22.38
CA LYS A 34 3.48 -9.61 -22.84
C LYS A 34 3.99 -9.26 -24.24
N SER A 35 3.45 -8.19 -24.83
CA SER A 35 3.81 -7.67 -26.15
C SER A 35 4.96 -6.66 -26.04
N GLY A 36 5.90 -6.73 -26.99
CA GLY A 36 7.05 -5.82 -27.08
C GLY A 36 8.41 -6.53 -27.17
N ASN A 37 9.47 -5.73 -27.27
CA ASN A 37 10.86 -6.19 -27.28
C ASN A 37 11.37 -6.52 -25.87
N LYS A 38 12.49 -7.27 -25.75
CA LYS A 38 13.08 -7.65 -24.44
C LYS A 38 13.24 -6.45 -23.50
N LYS A 39 13.71 -5.31 -24.03
CA LYS A 39 13.87 -4.07 -23.26
C LYS A 39 12.54 -3.55 -22.71
N GLU A 40 11.48 -3.54 -23.52
CA GLU A 40 10.15 -3.07 -23.08
C GLU A 40 9.55 -4.00 -22.02
N LEU A 41 9.76 -5.31 -22.14
CA LEU A 41 9.31 -6.28 -21.13
C LEU A 41 10.03 -6.07 -19.78
N VAL A 42 11.34 -5.80 -19.83
CA VAL A 42 12.17 -5.49 -18.65
C VAL A 42 11.71 -4.18 -18.01
N ASP A 43 11.58 -3.12 -18.79
CA ASP A 43 11.19 -1.79 -18.32
C ASP A 43 9.80 -1.81 -17.67
N ARG A 44 8.83 -2.48 -18.32
CA ARG A 44 7.48 -2.67 -17.78
C ARG A 44 7.47 -3.44 -16.47
N LEU A 45 8.28 -4.50 -16.35
CA LEU A 45 8.35 -5.30 -15.14
C LEU A 45 9.03 -4.52 -14.00
N LEU A 46 10.07 -3.74 -14.30
CA LEU A 46 10.75 -2.87 -13.34
C LEU A 46 9.84 -1.75 -12.84
N ASN A 47 9.14 -1.05 -13.75
CA ASN A 47 8.17 -0.03 -13.38
C ASN A 47 7.07 -0.61 -12.51
N PHE A 48 6.49 -1.75 -12.89
CA PHE A 48 5.46 -2.39 -12.06
C PHE A 48 5.96 -2.73 -10.66
N LEU A 49 7.19 -3.25 -10.53
CA LEU A 49 7.77 -3.56 -9.21
C LEU A 49 8.04 -2.32 -8.37
N ARG A 50 8.41 -1.21 -9.01
CA ARG A 50 8.57 0.09 -8.37
C ARG A 50 7.22 0.63 -7.92
N GLU A 51 6.22 0.64 -8.82
CA GLU A 51 4.86 1.05 -8.55
C GLU A 51 4.22 0.20 -7.45
N GLU A 52 4.43 -1.12 -7.45
CA GLU A 52 3.95 -2.03 -6.41
C GLU A 52 4.58 -1.73 -5.05
N GLN A 53 5.88 -1.41 -5.00
CA GLN A 53 6.53 -0.96 -3.75
C GLN A 53 6.00 0.40 -3.29
N GLU A 54 5.86 1.35 -4.21
CA GLU A 54 5.31 2.67 -3.92
C GLU A 54 3.85 2.56 -3.48
N GLU A 55 3.07 1.68 -4.09
CA GLU A 55 1.68 1.39 -3.76
C GLU A 55 1.57 0.66 -2.42
N LEU A 56 2.46 -0.27 -2.08
CA LEU A 56 2.52 -0.86 -0.74
C LEU A 56 2.81 0.20 0.33
N THR A 57 3.64 1.21 0.02
CA THR A 57 3.86 2.35 0.91
C THR A 57 2.71 3.37 0.91
N LYS A 58 2.03 3.56 -0.22
CA LYS A 58 0.83 4.42 -0.39
C LYS A 58 -0.48 3.71 -0.07
N GLN A 59 -0.53 2.42 0.20
CA GLN A 59 -1.72 1.80 0.77
C GLN A 59 -1.83 2.09 2.28
N GLN A 60 -0.91 2.89 2.83
CA GLN A 60 -1.14 3.73 4.00
C GLN A 60 -1.63 5.16 3.67
N GLU A 61 -1.57 5.62 2.42
CA GLU A 61 -2.03 6.94 1.92
C GLU A 61 -2.54 6.90 0.44
N THR A 62 -3.85 6.67 0.28
CA THR A 62 -4.64 6.63 -0.98
C THR A 62 -4.32 7.72 -2.03
N PRO A 63 -4.55 7.48 -3.33
CA PRO A 63 -5.29 8.48 -4.15
C PRO A 63 -6.25 7.89 -5.23
N GLN A 64 -7.55 8.27 -5.26
CA GLN A 64 -8.23 9.30 -6.12
C GLN A 64 -8.50 8.82 -7.59
N GLU A 65 -9.58 9.10 -8.32
CA GLU A 65 -10.63 10.14 -8.31
C GLU A 65 -11.71 9.79 -9.37
N GLU A 66 -13.00 10.07 -9.15
CA GLU A 66 -13.84 10.90 -10.05
C GLU A 66 -15.26 11.08 -9.47
N GLY A 67 -15.75 12.32 -9.44
CA GLY A 67 -17.18 12.61 -9.57
C GLY A 67 -17.94 13.14 -8.35
N ASN A 68 -18.05 14.48 -8.30
CA ASN A 68 -19.28 15.22 -8.01
C ASN A 68 -19.64 15.55 -6.54
N GLN A 69 -19.66 16.87 -6.27
CA GLN A 69 -20.56 17.65 -5.39
C GLN A 69 -19.88 18.52 -4.33
N GLU A 70 -19.94 19.80 -4.62
CA GLU A 70 -19.95 20.93 -3.71
C GLU A 70 -21.06 20.75 -2.64
N GLU A 71 -20.70 20.72 -1.36
CA GLU A 71 -21.29 21.48 -0.25
C GLU A 71 -20.94 20.89 1.13
N LYS A 72 -20.27 21.73 1.94
CA LYS A 72 -20.40 21.89 3.40
C LYS A 72 -20.21 20.68 4.34
N GLN A 73 -19.12 20.80 5.12
CA GLN A 73 -19.00 20.49 6.55
C GLN A 73 -19.33 19.06 7.02
N SER A 74 -18.31 18.22 7.26
CA SER A 74 -18.09 17.43 8.50
C SER A 74 -16.91 16.45 8.36
N PRO A 75 -16.17 16.13 9.44
CA PRO A 75 -14.96 15.33 9.36
C PRO A 75 -15.25 13.83 9.20
N THR A 76 -14.70 13.27 8.13
CA THR A 76 -14.11 11.92 7.97
C THR A 76 -14.43 10.86 9.03
N ALA A 77 -15.35 9.94 8.69
CA ALA A 77 -15.42 8.60 9.29
C ALA A 77 -15.95 7.60 8.25
N SER A 78 -15.06 7.02 7.45
CA SER A 78 -15.36 5.83 6.65
C SER A 78 -14.09 4.99 6.47
N HIS A 79 -13.59 4.50 7.60
CA HIS A 79 -13.09 3.13 7.71
C HIS A 79 -13.74 2.60 8.99
N SER A 80 -14.82 1.84 8.83
CA SER A 80 -15.50 1.20 9.94
C SER A 80 -14.54 0.18 10.55
N LEU A 81 -13.81 0.56 11.60
CA LEU A 81 -13.22 -0.40 12.53
C LEU A 81 -14.35 -1.32 13.01
N PRO A 82 -14.11 -2.63 13.24
CA PRO A 82 -15.14 -3.50 13.78
C PRO A 82 -15.78 -2.81 14.98
N ASP A 83 -17.10 -2.64 14.97
CA ASP A 83 -17.88 -1.88 15.97
C ASP A 83 -17.45 -2.16 17.42
N MET A 84 -17.06 -3.40 17.70
CA MET A 84 -16.51 -3.85 18.98
C MET A 84 -15.21 -3.15 19.41
N VAL A 85 -14.26 -2.90 18.49
CA VAL A 85 -12.98 -2.25 18.82
C VAL A 85 -13.21 -0.80 19.22
N SER A 86 -14.09 -0.10 18.51
CA SER A 86 -14.51 1.27 18.83
C SER A 86 -15.18 1.33 20.21
N GLN A 87 -16.08 0.39 20.50
CA GLN A 87 -16.74 0.30 21.80
C GLN A 87 -15.75 -0.01 22.93
N TYR A 88 -14.78 -0.90 22.71
CA TYR A 88 -13.76 -1.23 23.69
C TYR A 88 -12.83 -0.05 24.00
N LEU A 89 -12.40 0.69 22.97
CA LEU A 89 -11.57 1.90 23.15
C LEU A 89 -12.30 2.96 23.99
N VAL A 90 -13.58 3.22 23.66
CA VAL A 90 -14.43 4.14 24.43
C VAL A 90 -14.55 3.68 25.88
N GLN A 91 -14.81 2.39 26.10
CA GLN A 91 -14.94 1.83 27.44
C GLN A 91 -13.65 1.94 28.26
N GLN A 92 -12.49 1.74 27.64
CA GLN A 92 -11.19 1.91 28.29
C GLN A 92 -10.93 3.37 28.68
N GLN A 93 -11.30 4.31 27.81
CA GLN A 93 -11.14 5.74 28.08
C GLN A 93 -11.97 6.21 29.28
N ILE A 94 -13.23 5.74 29.40
CA ILE A 94 -14.11 6.05 30.54
C ILE A 94 -13.52 5.58 31.87
N GLN A 95 -12.99 4.36 31.91
CA GLN A 95 -12.40 3.80 33.14
C GLN A 95 -11.20 4.63 33.63
N LEU A 96 -10.34 5.05 32.71
CA LEU A 96 -9.19 5.92 33.03
C LEU A 96 -9.63 7.28 33.55
N GLU A 97 -10.64 7.90 32.93
CA GLU A 97 -11.16 9.20 33.36
C GLU A 97 -11.77 9.13 34.78
N ALA A 98 -12.56 8.10 35.06
CA ALA A 98 -13.13 7.87 36.39
C ALA A 98 -12.02 7.73 37.45
N ALA A 99 -11.01 6.89 37.19
CA ALA A 99 -9.88 6.71 38.11
C ALA A 99 -9.11 8.02 38.39
N ARG A 100 -8.92 8.87 37.36
CA ARG A 100 -8.28 10.19 37.53
C ARG A 100 -9.13 11.13 38.38
N ARG A 101 -10.46 11.10 38.20
CA ARG A 101 -11.41 11.92 38.97
C ARG A 101 -11.43 11.53 40.45
N ASP A 102 -11.37 10.24 40.76
CA ASP A 102 -11.33 9.73 42.14
C ASP A 102 -9.97 9.93 42.81
N ALA A 103 -8.86 9.83 42.05
CA ALA A 103 -7.52 10.04 42.59
C ALA A 103 -7.23 11.50 42.98
N GLY A 104 -7.85 12.47 42.31
CA GLY A 104 -7.70 13.90 42.61
C GLY A 104 -8.57 14.42 43.77
N LYS A 105 -9.30 13.54 44.47
CA LYS A 105 -10.28 13.90 45.50
C LYS A 105 -9.88 13.46 46.92
N LYS A 106 -8.58 13.20 47.14
CA LYS A 106 -7.99 12.91 48.46
C LYS A 106 -7.18 14.09 48.96
#